data_AF-C9SNP4-F1
#
_entry.id   AF-C9SNP4-F1
#
_cell.length_a   1.000
_cell.length_b   1.000
_cell.length_c   1.000
_cell.angle_alpha   90.00
_cell.angle_beta   90.00
_cell.angle_gamma   90.00
#
_symmetry.space_group_name_H-M   'P 1'
#
loop_
_entity.id
_entity.type
_entity.pdbx_description
1 polymer ?
#
loop_
_entity_poly.entity_id
_entity_poly.type
_entity_poly.pdbx_seq_one_letter_code
_entity_poly.pdbx_strand_id
1 'polypeptide(L)'
;MQARPQPPKPPQLPPNVTIFSPESPSAADALLRGRIFTRLTTTAATTPAQLAAVLRRIQTPPGTAGGSFCHAYNGGMLLFDGGDAAPQEEEDDDDDEGEDEELLDAHHEHFRAVCLALKDEDVDLDVSGCVFDAKSVLQAGFQLDALSPGAVLVIDLVDNDDDDDDAEDDDDEEVTEESLGALGMTS
;
A
#
# COMPACT_ATOMS: atom_id res chain seq x y z
N MET A 1 -25.49 -30.79 34.97
CA MET A 1 -24.73 -30.83 33.70
C MET A 1 -23.71 -29.70 33.75
N GLN A 2 -22.43 -29.99 33.97
CA GLN A 2 -21.39 -28.96 33.98
C GLN A 2 -20.99 -28.67 32.53
N ALA A 3 -21.02 -27.39 32.15
CA ALA A 3 -20.56 -26.94 30.84
C ALA A 3 -19.04 -27.19 30.73
N ARG A 4 -18.64 -27.85 29.65
CA ARG A 4 -17.23 -28.12 29.35
C ARG A 4 -16.57 -26.76 29.02
N PRO A 5 -15.44 -26.40 29.65
CA PRO A 5 -14.76 -25.15 29.33
C PRO A 5 -14.33 -25.17 27.85
N GLN A 6 -14.69 -24.14 27.11
CA GLN A 6 -14.23 -23.98 25.73
C GLN A 6 -12.78 -23.46 25.74
N PRO A 7 -11.94 -23.92 24.80
CA PRO A 7 -10.60 -23.40 24.66
C PRO A 7 -10.64 -21.90 24.30
N PRO A 8 -9.64 -21.12 24.75
CA PRO A 8 -9.56 -19.70 24.41
C PRO A 8 -9.49 -19.53 22.89
N LYS A 9 -10.27 -18.59 22.36
CA LYS A 9 -10.23 -18.21 20.94
C LYS A 9 -8.82 -17.69 20.65
N PRO A 10 -8.15 -18.13 19.56
CA PRO A 10 -6.84 -17.61 19.20
C PRO A 10 -6.92 -16.10 18.98
N PRO A 11 -5.84 -15.36 19.29
CA PRO A 11 -5.79 -13.92 19.06
C PRO A 11 -6.05 -13.63 17.57
N GLN A 12 -6.94 -12.69 17.30
CA GLN A 12 -7.21 -12.19 15.95
C GLN A 12 -6.48 -10.87 15.78
N LEU A 13 -5.85 -10.69 14.61
CA LEU A 13 -5.25 -9.41 14.26
C LEU A 13 -6.35 -8.36 14.05
N PRO A 14 -6.05 -7.07 14.29
CA PRO A 14 -6.92 -5.98 13.85
C PRO A 14 -7.20 -6.06 12.33
N PRO A 15 -8.35 -5.55 11.87
CA PRO A 15 -8.77 -5.68 10.47
C PRO A 15 -7.82 -4.99 9.47
N ASN A 16 -7.14 -3.93 9.89
CA ASN A 16 -6.14 -3.20 9.09
C ASN A 16 -4.73 -3.82 9.16
N VAL A 17 -4.56 -4.96 9.83
CA VAL A 17 -3.26 -5.60 10.01
C VAL A 17 -3.23 -6.96 9.33
N THR A 18 -2.29 -7.14 8.41
CA THR A 18 -2.04 -8.43 7.74
C THR A 18 -0.59 -8.86 7.96
N ILE A 19 -0.35 -10.18 7.90
CA ILE A 19 1.01 -10.73 7.91
C ILE A 19 1.31 -11.25 6.52
N PHE A 20 2.24 -10.61 5.82
CA PHE A 20 2.81 -11.12 4.58
C PHE A 20 3.86 -12.19 4.91
N SER A 21 3.57 -13.43 4.54
CA SER A 21 4.46 -14.59 4.77
C SER A 21 4.76 -15.26 3.43
N PRO A 22 5.64 -14.66 2.60
CA PRO A 22 5.95 -15.22 1.30
C PRO A 22 6.71 -16.55 1.43
N GLU A 23 6.60 -17.40 0.41
CA GLU A 23 7.35 -18.65 0.34
C GLU A 23 8.86 -18.40 0.16
N SER A 24 9.23 -17.31 -0.52
CA SER A 24 10.61 -16.88 -0.70
C SER A 24 10.96 -15.75 0.27
N PRO A 25 12.02 -15.87 1.09
CA PRO A 25 12.52 -14.77 1.91
C PRO A 25 12.87 -13.52 1.09
N SER A 26 13.31 -13.68 -0.16
CA SER A 26 13.64 -12.55 -1.04
C SER A 26 12.43 -11.65 -1.32
N ALA A 27 11.20 -12.19 -1.30
CA ALA A 27 10.00 -11.39 -1.48
C ALA A 27 9.69 -10.51 -0.26
N ALA A 28 10.02 -10.98 0.95
CA ALA A 28 9.90 -10.16 2.15
C ALA A 28 10.92 -9.02 2.12
N ASP A 29 12.16 -9.31 1.71
CA ASP A 29 13.19 -8.29 1.52
C ASP A 29 12.80 -7.29 0.41
N ALA A 30 12.24 -7.76 -0.71
CA ALA A 30 11.77 -6.91 -1.80
C ALA A 30 10.66 -5.94 -1.35
N LEU A 31 9.71 -6.41 -0.53
CA LEU A 31 8.67 -5.54 0.04
C LEU A 31 9.26 -4.49 0.99
N LEU A 32 10.18 -4.90 1.88
CA LEU A 32 10.79 -4.01 2.87
C LEU A 32 11.72 -2.96 2.24
N ARG A 33 12.30 -3.26 1.08
CA ARG A 33 13.25 -2.41 0.36
C ARG A 33 12.67 -1.76 -0.90
N GLY A 34 11.37 -1.91 -1.15
CA GLY A 34 10.72 -1.33 -2.33
C GLY A 34 10.98 0.18 -2.43
N ARG A 35 11.18 0.65 -3.65
CA ARG A 35 11.41 2.07 -3.99
C ARG A 35 10.19 2.70 -4.65
N ILE A 36 9.36 1.89 -5.29
CA ILE A 36 8.11 2.30 -5.91
C ILE A 36 6.99 1.36 -5.50
N PHE A 37 5.82 1.94 -5.18
CA PHE A 37 4.67 1.22 -4.66
C PHE A 37 3.39 1.68 -5.37
N THR A 38 2.48 0.74 -5.59
CA THR A 38 1.13 1.03 -6.05
C THR A 38 0.11 0.36 -5.14
N ARG A 39 -0.78 1.15 -4.54
CA ARG A 39 -1.95 0.69 -3.79
C ARG A 39 -3.12 0.56 -4.75
N LEU A 40 -3.70 -0.62 -4.83
CA LEU A 40 -4.94 -0.87 -5.55
C LEU A 40 -6.04 -1.24 -4.56
N THR A 41 -7.07 -0.40 -4.50
CA THR A 41 -8.25 -0.68 -3.68
C THR A 41 -9.34 -1.27 -4.59
N THR A 42 -9.94 -2.36 -4.14
CA THR A 42 -11.04 -3.02 -4.85
C THR A 42 -12.37 -2.61 -4.25
N THR A 43 -13.46 -2.75 -5.01
CA THR A 43 -14.80 -2.47 -4.49
C THR A 43 -15.19 -3.42 -3.36
N ALA A 44 -16.11 -2.99 -2.49
CA ALA A 44 -16.65 -3.79 -1.39
C ALA A 44 -17.32 -5.12 -1.82
N ALA A 45 -17.65 -5.27 -3.10
CA ALA A 45 -18.18 -6.52 -3.66
C ALA A 45 -17.10 -7.60 -3.84
N THR A 46 -15.83 -7.21 -3.82
CA THR A 46 -14.70 -8.09 -4.06
C THR A 46 -14.51 -9.07 -2.91
N THR A 47 -14.48 -10.36 -3.24
CA THR A 47 -14.29 -11.41 -2.24
C THR A 47 -12.81 -11.74 -2.04
N PRO A 48 -12.40 -12.22 -0.84
CA PRO A 48 -11.04 -12.72 -0.62
C PRO A 48 -10.65 -13.85 -1.58
N ALA A 49 -11.62 -14.64 -2.03
CA ALA A 49 -11.39 -15.73 -3.00
C ALA A 49 -11.01 -15.20 -4.39
N GLN A 50 -11.60 -14.09 -4.83
CA GLN A 50 -11.24 -13.43 -6.09
C GLN A 50 -9.83 -12.85 -6.01
N LEU A 51 -9.48 -12.13 -4.95
CA LEU A 51 -8.11 -11.62 -4.77
C LEU A 51 -7.08 -12.75 -4.74
N ALA A 52 -7.38 -13.88 -4.07
CA ALA A 52 -6.53 -15.06 -4.10
C ALA A 52 -6.40 -15.67 -5.51
N ALA A 53 -7.46 -15.62 -6.33
CA ALA A 53 -7.42 -16.08 -7.71
C ALA A 53 -6.57 -15.15 -8.60
N VAL A 54 -6.67 -13.83 -8.40
CA VAL A 54 -5.83 -12.81 -9.05
C VAL A 54 -4.35 -13.07 -8.75
N LEU A 55 -3.99 -13.25 -7.47
CA LEU A 55 -2.62 -13.60 -7.06
C LEU A 55 -2.10 -14.87 -7.73
N ARG A 56 -2.94 -15.92 -7.81
CA ARG A 56 -2.56 -17.15 -8.50
C ARG A 56 -2.32 -16.95 -10.00
N ARG A 57 -3.08 -16.07 -10.66
CA ARG A 57 -2.91 -15.78 -12.08
C ARG A 57 -1.60 -15.08 -12.37
N ILE A 58 -1.24 -14.06 -11.59
CA ILE A 58 0.03 -13.35 -11.78
C ILE A 58 1.26 -14.24 -11.47
N GLN A 59 1.07 -15.28 -10.67
CA GLN A 59 2.08 -16.31 -10.36
C GLN A 59 2.15 -17.47 -11.38
N THR A 60 1.38 -17.42 -12.47
CA THR A 60 1.32 -18.49 -13.49
C THR A 60 1.91 -18.02 -14.82
N PRO A 61 2.82 -18.79 -15.48
CA PRO A 61 3.31 -20.12 -15.09
C PRO A 61 4.20 -20.10 -13.83
N PRO A 62 4.24 -21.20 -13.05
CA PRO A 62 5.06 -21.28 -11.84
C PRO A 62 6.51 -20.84 -12.12
N GLY A 63 6.98 -19.81 -11.42
CA GLY A 63 8.28 -19.18 -11.67
C GLY A 63 8.20 -17.76 -12.25
N THR A 64 7.02 -17.24 -12.58
CA THR A 64 6.82 -15.80 -12.74
C THR A 64 6.84 -15.11 -11.36
N ALA A 65 7.46 -13.93 -11.32
CA ALA A 65 7.73 -13.09 -10.15
C ALA A 65 6.51 -12.65 -9.32
N GLY A 66 5.31 -13.19 -9.53
CA GLY A 66 4.06 -12.69 -8.92
C GLY A 66 4.02 -12.65 -7.40
N GLY A 67 4.87 -13.43 -6.71
CA GLY A 67 5.04 -13.35 -5.25
C GLY A 67 6.11 -12.36 -4.78
N SER A 68 6.97 -11.85 -5.68
CA SER A 68 8.08 -10.96 -5.35
C SER A 68 7.80 -9.48 -5.57
N PHE A 69 6.66 -9.12 -6.18
CA PHE A 69 6.27 -7.71 -6.41
C PHE A 69 4.86 -7.37 -5.92
N CYS A 70 4.13 -8.31 -5.32
CA CYS A 70 2.72 -8.08 -4.97
C CYS A 70 2.28 -8.80 -3.68
N HIS A 71 1.46 -8.09 -2.88
CA HIS A 71 0.80 -8.59 -1.67
C HIS A 71 -0.69 -8.26 -1.71
N ALA A 72 -1.57 -9.19 -1.34
CA ALA A 72 -2.99 -8.88 -1.15
C ALA A 72 -3.25 -8.51 0.30
N TYR A 73 -3.93 -7.40 0.53
CA TYR A 73 -4.35 -6.93 1.85
C TYR A 73 -5.88 -6.82 1.91
N ASN A 74 -6.41 -6.36 3.05
CA ASN A 74 -7.85 -6.22 3.25
C ASN A 74 -8.50 -5.30 2.20
N GLY A 75 -9.21 -5.90 1.23
CA GLY A 75 -9.93 -5.15 0.19
C GLY A 75 -9.05 -4.60 -0.94
N GLY A 76 -7.81 -5.07 -1.10
CA GLY A 76 -6.91 -4.53 -2.12
C GLY A 76 -5.63 -5.31 -2.36
N MET A 77 -4.74 -4.71 -3.16
CA MET A 77 -3.43 -5.24 -3.52
C MET A 77 -2.37 -4.15 -3.44
N LEU A 78 -1.25 -4.47 -2.82
CA LEU A 78 -0.06 -3.63 -2.76
C LEU A 78 0.99 -4.19 -3.72
N LEU A 79 1.39 -3.38 -4.69
CA LEU A 79 2.49 -3.67 -5.60
C LEU A 79 3.74 -2.94 -5.11
N PHE A 80 4.90 -3.54 -5.27
CA PHE A 80 6.17 -3.01 -4.83
C PHE A 80 7.30 -3.47 -5.76
N ASP A 81 8.19 -2.55 -6.13
CA ASP A 81 9.35 -2.85 -6.97
C ASP A 81 10.60 -2.08 -6.51
N GLY A 82 11.77 -2.50 -7.01
CA GLY A 82 13.05 -1.83 -6.74
C GLY A 82 13.76 -2.31 -5.47
N GLY A 83 13.23 -3.32 -4.77
CA GLY A 83 13.85 -3.92 -3.58
C GLY A 83 14.96 -4.94 -3.84
N ASP A 84 15.17 -5.34 -5.10
CA ASP A 84 16.22 -6.26 -5.53
C ASP A 84 17.56 -5.57 -5.82
N ALA A 85 17.61 -4.23 -5.81
CA ALA A 85 18.85 -3.49 -6.02
C ALA A 85 19.81 -3.70 -4.84
N ALA A 86 21.07 -4.04 -5.13
CA ALA A 86 22.13 -4.01 -4.12
C ALA A 86 22.21 -2.58 -3.54
N PRO A 87 22.61 -2.40 -2.26
CA PRO A 87 22.88 -1.07 -1.73
C PRO A 87 23.88 -0.39 -2.65
N GLN A 88 23.45 0.66 -3.36
CA GLN A 88 24.36 1.47 -4.14
C GLN A 88 25.34 2.10 -3.15
N GLU A 89 26.62 1.74 -3.28
CA GLU A 89 27.67 2.63 -2.78
C GLU A 89 27.47 3.93 -3.53
N GLU A 90 27.37 5.05 -2.80
CA GLU A 90 27.06 6.35 -3.39
C GLU A 90 28.19 6.74 -4.36
N GLU A 91 28.01 6.37 -5.62
CA GLU A 91 28.81 6.85 -6.73
C GLU A 91 28.15 8.15 -7.19
N ASP A 92 28.80 9.27 -6.89
CA ASP A 92 28.54 10.54 -7.57
C ASP A 92 28.65 10.27 -9.08
N ASP A 93 27.56 10.42 -9.85
CA ASP A 93 27.54 10.92 -11.23
C ASP A 93 26.20 10.58 -11.93
N ASP A 94 25.39 11.61 -12.21
CA ASP A 94 24.46 11.88 -13.34
C ASP A 94 23.70 10.76 -14.13
N ASP A 95 23.82 9.46 -13.85
CA ASP A 95 23.19 8.33 -14.56
C ASP A 95 21.92 7.78 -13.84
N ASP A 96 21.52 8.38 -12.72
CA ASP A 96 20.35 7.97 -11.91
C ASP A 96 19.01 8.10 -12.69
N GLU A 97 18.92 9.05 -13.63
CA GLU A 97 17.70 9.27 -14.45
C GLU A 97 17.34 8.03 -15.30
N GLY A 98 18.32 7.25 -15.76
CA GLY A 98 18.07 6.06 -16.59
C GLY A 98 17.59 4.85 -15.79
N GLU A 99 18.12 4.66 -14.57
CA GLU A 99 17.73 3.54 -13.71
C GLU A 99 16.32 3.72 -13.14
N ASP A 100 15.95 4.96 -12.78
CA ASP A 100 14.60 5.29 -12.33
C ASP A 100 13.54 5.07 -13.43
N GLU A 101 13.87 5.37 -14.69
CA GLU A 101 13.00 5.09 -15.84
C GLU A 101 12.82 3.58 -16.07
N GLU A 102 13.89 2.79 -16.04
CA GLU A 102 13.81 1.32 -16.19
C GLU A 102 13.00 0.68 -15.05
N LEU A 103 13.18 1.17 -13.82
CA LEU A 103 12.42 0.73 -12.66
C LEU A 103 10.92 1.05 -12.82
N LEU A 104 10.60 2.26 -13.28
CA LEU A 104 9.22 2.69 -13.50
C LEU A 104 8.55 1.86 -14.60
N ASP A 105 9.25 1.63 -15.71
CA ASP A 105 8.77 0.77 -16.80
C ASP A 105 8.46 -0.65 -16.29
N ALA A 106 9.37 -1.24 -15.51
CA ALA A 106 9.15 -2.55 -14.90
C ALA A 106 7.93 -2.55 -13.95
N HIS A 107 7.79 -1.51 -13.12
CA HIS A 107 6.65 -1.36 -12.21
C HIS A 107 5.33 -1.25 -13.00
N HIS A 108 5.32 -0.52 -14.11
CA HIS A 108 4.14 -0.38 -14.98
C HIS A 108 3.78 -1.70 -15.69
N GLU A 109 4.77 -2.52 -16.05
CA GLU A 109 4.52 -3.88 -16.56
C GLU A 109 3.86 -4.77 -15.49
N HIS A 110 4.34 -4.73 -14.25
CA HIS A 110 3.72 -5.44 -13.12
C HIS A 110 2.30 -4.94 -12.83
N PHE A 111 2.10 -3.63 -12.79
CA PHE A 111 0.79 -3.01 -12.66
C PHE A 111 -0.18 -3.46 -13.75
N ARG A 112 0.28 -3.50 -15.01
CA ARG A 112 -0.50 -3.97 -16.14
C ARG A 112 -0.86 -5.45 -16.00
N ALA A 113 0.07 -6.30 -15.56
CA ALA A 113 -0.18 -7.72 -15.32
C ALA A 113 -1.26 -7.92 -14.24
N VAL A 114 -1.21 -7.15 -13.14
CA VAL A 114 -2.23 -7.18 -12.09
C VAL A 114 -3.58 -6.71 -12.61
N CYS A 115 -3.65 -5.61 -13.36
CA CYS A 115 -4.91 -5.11 -13.93
C CYS A 115 -5.55 -6.12 -14.89
N LEU A 116 -4.76 -6.85 -15.68
CA LEU A 116 -5.27 -7.91 -16.54
C LEU A 116 -5.84 -9.07 -15.72
N ALA A 117 -5.16 -9.46 -14.63
CA ALA A 117 -5.63 -10.51 -13.75
C ALA A 117 -6.90 -10.12 -12.96
N LEU A 118 -7.01 -8.87 -12.50
CA LEU A 118 -8.21 -8.31 -11.87
C LEU A 118 -9.41 -8.36 -12.82
N LYS A 119 -9.22 -7.89 -14.05
CA LYS A 119 -10.24 -7.93 -15.10
C LYS A 119 -10.71 -9.35 -15.38
N ASP A 120 -9.79 -10.31 -15.45
CA ASP A 120 -10.09 -11.70 -15.72
C ASP A 120 -10.90 -12.40 -14.60
N GLU A 121 -10.80 -11.89 -13.37
CA GLU A 121 -11.53 -12.38 -12.19
C GLU A 121 -12.75 -11.51 -11.85
N ASP A 122 -13.15 -10.60 -12.76
CA ASP A 122 -14.29 -9.69 -12.61
C ASP A 122 -14.21 -8.86 -11.32
N VAL A 123 -13.01 -8.32 -11.05
CA VAL A 123 -12.75 -7.46 -9.90
C VAL A 123 -12.63 -6.01 -10.34
N ASP A 124 -13.54 -5.18 -9.85
CA ASP A 124 -13.53 -3.74 -10.05
C ASP A 124 -12.64 -3.02 -9.03
N LEU A 125 -11.96 -1.98 -9.50
CA LEU A 125 -11.16 -1.07 -8.66
C LEU A 125 -12.03 0.08 -8.16
N ASP A 126 -11.87 0.40 -6.88
CA ASP A 126 -12.23 1.71 -6.35
C ASP A 126 -11.07 2.66 -6.57
N VAL A 127 -11.14 3.41 -7.66
CA VAL A 127 -10.07 4.31 -8.11
C VAL A 127 -9.78 5.40 -7.07
N SER A 128 -10.75 5.78 -6.24
CA SER A 128 -10.57 6.83 -5.23
C SER A 128 -9.61 6.39 -4.11
N GLY A 129 -9.56 5.10 -3.81
CA GLY A 129 -8.64 4.50 -2.83
C GLY A 129 -7.33 4.01 -3.43
N CYS A 130 -7.06 4.23 -4.72
CA CYS A 130 -5.80 3.83 -5.35
C CYS A 130 -4.73 4.90 -5.20
N VAL A 131 -3.48 4.46 -5.05
CA VAL A 131 -2.28 5.32 -5.08
C VAL A 131 -1.31 4.71 -6.06
N PHE A 132 -0.83 5.48 -7.03
CA PHE A 132 0.07 5.02 -8.08
C PHE A 132 1.46 5.61 -7.89
N ASP A 133 2.48 4.81 -8.18
CA ASP A 133 3.89 5.23 -8.25
C ASP A 133 4.39 5.98 -7.00
N ALA A 134 3.92 5.57 -5.82
CA ALA A 134 4.36 6.13 -4.55
C ALA A 134 5.83 5.78 -4.30
N LYS A 135 6.63 6.79 -3.93
CA LYS A 135 8.09 6.63 -3.72
C LYS A 135 8.45 6.00 -2.36
N SER A 136 7.45 5.67 -1.56
CA SER A 136 7.60 5.00 -0.27
C SER A 136 6.32 4.28 0.12
N VAL A 137 6.47 3.24 0.93
CA VAL A 137 5.32 2.48 1.45
C VAL A 137 4.37 3.34 2.30
N LEU A 138 4.91 4.36 2.98
CA LEU A 138 4.11 5.32 3.75
C LEU A 138 3.24 6.21 2.84
N GLN A 139 3.78 6.67 1.71
CA GLN A 139 3.00 7.39 0.70
C GLN A 139 1.92 6.50 0.06
N ALA A 140 2.15 5.19 -0.02
CA ALA A 140 1.14 4.22 -0.43
C ALA A 140 0.09 3.93 0.66
N GLY A 141 0.22 4.51 1.86
CA GLY A 141 -0.73 4.37 2.96
C GLY A 141 -0.48 3.15 3.86
N PHE A 142 0.77 2.68 3.96
CA PHE A 142 1.10 1.50 4.77
C PHE A 142 2.28 1.75 5.70
N GLN A 143 2.31 1.01 6.80
CA GLN A 143 3.50 0.80 7.62
C GLN A 143 3.92 -0.67 7.57
N LEU A 144 5.23 -0.91 7.42
CA LEU A 144 5.82 -2.24 7.40
C LEU A 144 6.70 -2.47 8.63
N ASP A 145 6.70 -3.69 9.16
CA ASP A 145 7.67 -4.12 10.16
C ASP A 145 8.14 -5.56 9.88
N ALA A 146 9.44 -5.81 10.03
CA ALA A 146 10.02 -7.11 9.77
C ALA A 146 9.75 -8.07 10.95
N LEU A 147 9.21 -9.25 10.66
CA LEU A 147 8.97 -10.30 11.64
C LEU A 147 9.94 -11.47 11.45
N SER A 148 10.42 -12.03 12.55
CA SER A 148 11.29 -13.21 12.53
C SER A 148 10.49 -14.53 12.44
N PRO A 149 10.80 -15.47 11.52
CA PRO A 149 11.79 -15.41 10.45
C PRO A 149 11.16 -15.18 9.05
N GLY A 150 11.35 -13.99 8.48
CA GLY A 150 11.10 -13.72 7.05
C GLY A 150 9.65 -13.35 6.69
N ALA A 151 8.84 -12.98 7.68
CA ALA A 151 7.52 -12.42 7.44
C ALA A 151 7.55 -10.90 7.62
N VAL A 152 6.54 -10.21 7.09
CA VAL A 152 6.38 -8.75 7.24
C VAL A 152 5.01 -8.48 7.83
N LEU A 153 4.96 -7.70 8.90
CA LEU A 153 3.74 -7.08 9.40
C LEU A 153 3.39 -5.93 8.47
N VAL A 154 2.20 -5.97 7.87
CA VAL A 154 1.70 -4.93 6.97
C VAL A 154 0.50 -4.29 7.63
N ILE A 155 0.62 -3.01 7.95
CA ILE A 155 -0.42 -2.20 8.59
C ILE A 155 -0.96 -1.23 7.54
N ASP A 156 -2.24 -1.36 7.20
CA ASP A 156 -2.97 -0.38 6.39
C ASP A 156 -3.30 0.83 7.28
N LEU A 157 -2.89 2.01 6.82
CA LEU A 157 -3.09 3.29 7.50
C LEU A 157 -4.26 4.08 6.91
N VAL A 158 -4.83 3.64 5.79
CA VAL A 158 -6.01 4.27 5.21
C VAL A 158 -7.22 3.63 5.86
N ASP A 159 -7.83 4.36 6.80
CA ASP A 159 -9.06 3.94 7.45
C ASP A 159 -10.17 3.80 6.41
N ASN A 160 -10.79 2.62 6.40
CA ASN A 160 -11.93 2.30 5.55
C ASN A 160 -13.26 2.52 6.29
N ASP A 161 -13.20 3.13 7.48
CA ASP A 161 -14.34 3.44 8.34
C ASP A 161 -14.83 4.88 8.02
N ASP A 162 -15.83 4.97 7.14
CA ASP A 162 -16.82 6.05 7.11
C ASP A 162 -17.65 6.02 8.42
N ASP A 163 -17.03 6.24 9.57
CA ASP A 163 -17.72 6.30 10.87
C ASP A 163 -17.04 7.33 11.81
N ASP A 164 -16.72 8.51 11.28
CA ASP A 164 -16.53 9.73 12.08
C ASP A 164 -17.26 10.93 11.42
N ASP A 165 -18.55 10.72 11.13
CA ASP A 165 -19.53 11.81 11.08
C ASP A 165 -19.93 12.16 12.53
N ASP A 166 -19.25 13.17 13.10
CA ASP A 166 -19.78 14.28 13.92
C ASP A 166 -18.78 14.76 14.99
N ALA A 167 -18.16 15.92 14.75
CA ALA A 167 -18.42 17.10 15.59
C ALA A 167 -17.82 18.38 14.99
N GLU A 168 -18.71 19.18 14.40
CA GLU A 168 -18.88 20.63 14.58
C GLU A 168 -17.67 21.57 14.32
N ASP A 169 -17.82 22.28 13.22
CA ASP A 169 -17.40 23.66 12.94
C ASP A 169 -17.27 24.54 14.21
N ASP A 170 -16.07 25.08 14.47
CA ASP A 170 -15.91 26.31 15.23
C ASP A 170 -14.93 27.21 14.48
N ASP A 171 -15.54 27.99 13.58
CA ASP A 171 -15.07 29.29 13.12
C ASP A 171 -14.47 30.10 14.29
N ASP A 172 -13.19 30.45 14.21
CA ASP A 172 -12.75 31.76 14.71
C ASP A 172 -11.50 32.23 13.94
N GLU A 173 -11.73 32.72 12.72
CA GLU A 173 -10.81 33.69 12.12
C GLU A 173 -10.92 35.03 12.85
N GLU A 174 -10.08 35.25 13.86
CA GLU A 174 -9.87 36.60 14.39
C GLU A 174 -8.99 37.40 13.42
N VAL A 175 -9.61 37.91 12.36
CA VAL A 175 -9.05 39.00 11.55
C VAL A 175 -9.04 40.28 12.39
N THR A 176 -7.90 40.58 13.02
CA THR A 176 -7.75 41.83 13.77
C THR A 176 -7.75 43.04 12.82
N GLU A 177 -8.69 43.96 13.00
CA GLU A 177 -8.88 45.22 12.23
C GLU A 177 -7.72 46.25 12.35
N GLU A 178 -6.48 45.85 12.70
CA GLU A 178 -5.36 46.80 12.81
C GLU A 178 -4.40 46.82 11.61
N SER A 179 -4.48 45.89 10.65
CA SER A 179 -3.48 45.84 9.56
C SER A 179 -3.89 46.52 8.24
N LEU A 180 -5.10 47.09 8.12
CA LEU A 180 -5.55 47.79 6.89
C LEU A 180 -5.53 49.33 6.98
N GLY A 181 -4.93 49.89 8.04
CA GLY A 181 -4.90 51.32 8.30
C GLY A 181 -3.55 52.02 8.07
N ALA A 182 -2.83 51.78 6.98
CA ALA A 182 -1.63 52.59 6.66
C ALA A 182 -1.34 52.75 5.16
N LEU A 183 -2.38 52.95 4.35
CA LEU A 183 -2.24 53.63 3.05
C LEU A 183 -2.99 54.96 3.11
N GLY A 184 -2.28 56.04 3.46
CA GLY A 184 -2.85 57.38 3.31
C GLY A 184 -2.16 58.51 4.07
N MET A 185 -1.34 59.28 3.35
CA MET A 185 -1.20 60.74 3.43
C MET A 185 -0.53 61.37 4.67
N THR A 186 0.72 61.82 4.51
CA THR A 186 1.12 63.15 5.02
C THR A 186 2.12 63.82 4.07
N SER A 187 1.69 64.98 3.56
CA SER A 187 2.40 66.17 3.05
C SER A 187 3.50 66.06 1.99
#